data_AF-A0A3N5IHN8-F1
#
_entry.id   AF-A0A3N5IHN8-F1
#
_cell.length_a   1.000
_cell.length_b   1.000
_cell.length_c   1.000
_cell.angle_alpha   90.00
_cell.angle_beta   90.00
_cell.angle_gamma   90.00
#
_symmetry.space_group_name_H-M   'P 1'
#
loop_
_entity.id
_entity.type
_entity.pdbx_description
1 polymer ?
#
loop_
_entity_poly.entity_id
_entity_poly.type
_entity_poly.pdbx_seq_one_letter_code
_entity_poly.pdbx_strand_id
1 'polypeptide(L)'
;MKKVCIQGTGSFIPERMVPNSYFESLVNTSNEWIVSRTGISERRMVLPGQALSDLAVPAAEKALEMAGLSPAELDLIIIGTSTADMPSPSAGCIVQHRIGAKKAV
;
A
#
# COMPACT_ATOMS: atom_id res chain seq x y z
N MET A 1 14.85 -15.51 25.89
CA MET A 1 13.83 -14.44 25.98
C MET A 1 13.26 -14.23 24.58
N LYS A 2 11.96 -14.50 24.36
CA LYS A 2 11.33 -14.27 23.05
C LYS A 2 11.26 -12.76 22.83
N LYS A 3 11.99 -12.25 21.83
CA LYS A 3 11.98 -10.83 21.46
C LYS A 3 11.01 -10.65 20.30
N VAL A 4 10.21 -9.58 20.36
CA VAL A 4 9.37 -9.12 19.25
C VAL A 4 10.16 -8.04 18.53
N CYS A 5 10.25 -8.13 17.20
CA CYS A 5 10.90 -7.12 16.37
C CYS A 5 10.21 -7.02 15.02
N ILE A 6 10.48 -5.92 14.31
CA ILE A 6 10.17 -5.78 12.90
C ILE A 6 11.35 -6.39 12.14
N GLN A 7 11.15 -7.54 11.49
CA GLN A 7 12.22 -8.19 10.71
C GLN A 7 12.39 -7.59 9.32
N GLY A 8 11.31 -7.08 8.73
CA GLY A 8 11.23 -6.62 7.36
C GLY A 8 10.26 -5.45 7.23
N THR A 9 10.54 -4.50 6.35
CA THR A 9 9.57 -3.51 5.88
C THR A 9 9.65 -3.42 4.37
N GLY A 10 8.56 -3.02 3.74
CA GLY A 10 8.48 -2.89 2.30
C GLY A 10 7.42 -1.89 1.93
N SER A 11 7.61 -1.22 0.79
CA SER A 11 6.70 -0.21 0.31
C SER A 11 6.54 -0.28 -1.20
N PHE A 12 5.36 0.13 -1.63
CA PHE A 12 5.03 0.34 -3.02
C PHE A 12 4.23 1.62 -3.13
N ILE A 13 4.57 2.42 -4.13
CA ILE A 13 3.97 3.73 -4.37
C ILE A 13 3.54 3.73 -5.84
N PRO A 14 2.30 4.15 -6.16
CA PRO A 14 1.87 4.28 -7.55
C PRO A 14 2.80 5.19 -8.37
N GLU A 15 3.02 4.81 -9.62
CA GLU A 15 3.91 5.56 -10.52
C GLU A 15 3.33 6.92 -10.92
N ARG A 16 2.00 7.01 -11.07
CA ARG A 16 1.33 8.24 -11.47
C ARG A 16 1.42 9.29 -10.37
N MET A 17 2.32 10.24 -10.58
CA MET A 17 2.43 11.48 -9.82
C MET A 17 1.43 12.51 -10.35
N VAL A 18 0.74 13.19 -9.44
CA VAL A 18 -0.25 14.23 -9.71
C VAL A 18 0.17 15.51 -9.00
N PRO A 19 0.61 16.54 -9.75
CA PRO A 19 1.01 17.82 -9.17
C PRO A 19 -0.20 18.61 -8.66
N ASN A 20 0.03 19.61 -7.82
CA ASN A 20 -1.04 20.50 -7.34
C ASN A 20 -1.79 21.22 -8.47
N SER A 21 -1.12 21.57 -9.56
CA SER A 21 -1.72 22.23 -10.73
C SER A 21 -2.87 21.44 -11.37
N TYR A 22 -2.88 20.11 -11.21
CA TYR A 22 -4.02 19.29 -11.62
C TYR A 22 -5.31 19.68 -10.89
N PHE A 23 -5.22 19.98 -9.59
CA PHE A 23 -6.39 20.30 -8.76
C PHE A 23 -6.88 21.74 -8.95
N GLU A 24 -6.00 22.66 -9.33
CA GLU A 24 -6.38 24.04 -9.68
C GLU A 24 -7.40 24.08 -10.83
N SER A 25 -7.35 23.08 -11.72
CA SER A 25 -8.32 22.93 -12.81
C SER A 25 -9.66 22.30 -12.39
N LEU A 26 -9.75 21.71 -11.20
CA LEU A 26 -10.91 20.95 -10.74
C LEU A 26 -11.69 21.64 -9.62
N VAL A 27 -11.00 22.39 -8.77
CA VAL A 27 -11.58 23.06 -7.60
C VAL A 27 -10.92 24.43 -7.41
N ASN A 28 -11.60 25.33 -6.70
CA ASN A 28 -11.06 26.66 -6.40
C ASN A 28 -9.93 26.56 -5.35
N THR A 29 -8.70 26.33 -5.81
CA THR A 29 -7.49 26.19 -5.00
C THR A 29 -6.26 26.72 -5.76
N SER A 30 -5.14 26.90 -5.08
CA SER A 30 -3.83 27.13 -5.70
C SER A 30 -2.75 26.27 -5.05
N ASN A 31 -1.62 26.08 -5.74
CA ASN A 31 -0.45 25.43 -5.20
C ASN A 31 0.03 26.08 -3.89
N GLU A 32 0.10 27.41 -3.83
CA GLU A 32 0.50 28.16 -2.63
C GLU A 32 -0.46 27.91 -1.47
N TRP A 33 -1.76 27.88 -1.76
CA TRP A 33 -2.78 27.57 -0.75
C TRP A 33 -2.62 26.14 -0.21
N ILE A 34 -2.44 25.15 -1.08
CA ILE A 34 -2.28 23.74 -0.70
C ILE A 34 -1.00 23.56 0.13
N VAL A 35 0.14 24.06 -0.35
CA VAL A 35 1.44 23.90 0.29
C VAL A 35 1.46 24.61 1.65
N SER A 36 0.97 25.85 1.74
CA SER A 36 0.98 26.61 3.01
C SER A 36 0.13 25.97 4.11
N ARG A 37 -0.92 25.23 3.75
CA ARG A 37 -1.84 24.58 4.69
C ARG A 37 -1.48 23.15 5.03
N THR A 38 -0.93 22.40 4.07
CA THR A 38 -0.76 20.93 4.19
C THR A 38 0.66 20.45 3.96
N GLY A 39 1.53 21.27 3.38
CA GLY A 39 2.88 20.88 2.95
C GLY A 39 2.90 19.95 1.72
N ILE A 40 1.75 19.68 1.08
CA ILE A 40 1.66 18.75 -0.05
C ILE A 40 2.01 19.47 -1.35
N SER A 41 3.04 18.99 -2.06
CA SER A 41 3.43 19.48 -3.39
C SER A 41 2.91 18.60 -4.54
N GLU A 42 2.82 17.29 -4.28
CA GLU A 42 2.34 16.29 -5.24
C GLU A 42 1.65 15.15 -4.51
N ARG A 43 0.86 14.37 -5.26
CA ARG A 43 0.18 13.16 -4.77
C ARG A 43 0.45 12.00 -5.70
N ARG A 44 0.25 10.78 -5.21
CA ARG A 44 0.33 9.56 -6.01
C ARG A 44 -1.08 9.03 -6.19
N MET A 45 -1.46 8.75 -7.43
CA MET A 45 -2.76 8.19 -7.76
C MET A 45 -2.58 6.83 -8.41
N VAL A 46 -3.45 5.90 -8.09
CA VAL A 46 -3.52 4.62 -8.79
C VAL A 46 -4.03 4.82 -10.22
N LEU A 47 -3.65 3.92 -11.12
CA LEU A 47 -4.24 3.85 -12.45
C LEU A 47 -5.64 3.21 -12.39
N PRO A 48 -6.53 3.49 -13.36
CA PRO A 48 -7.79 2.77 -13.47
C PRO A 48 -7.55 1.26 -13.48
N GLY A 49 -8.31 0.53 -12.66
CA GLY A 49 -8.19 -0.92 -12.53
C GLY A 49 -7.15 -1.41 -11.51
N GLN A 50 -6.37 -0.52 -10.89
CA GLN A 50 -5.51 -0.89 -9.76
C GLN A 50 -6.29 -0.79 -8.44
N ALA A 51 -6.19 -1.83 -7.63
CA ALA A 51 -6.81 -1.92 -6.32
C ALA A 51 -5.75 -2.01 -5.21
N LEU A 52 -6.18 -2.02 -3.94
CA LEU A 52 -5.26 -2.08 -2.79
C LEU A 52 -4.31 -3.27 -2.86
N SER A 53 -4.79 -4.46 -3.26
CA SER A 53 -3.94 -5.65 -3.34
C SER A 53 -2.79 -5.48 -4.35
N ASP A 54 -2.96 -4.69 -5.41
CA ASP A 54 -1.90 -4.39 -6.39
C ASP A 54 -0.77 -3.57 -5.80
N LEU A 55 -1.04 -2.79 -4.73
CA LEU A 55 -0.02 -2.05 -4.00
C LEU A 55 0.55 -2.90 -2.87
N ALA A 56 -0.29 -3.66 -2.18
CA ALA A 56 0.10 -4.43 -1.01
C ALA A 56 1.00 -5.63 -1.36
N VAL A 57 0.76 -6.32 -2.48
CA VAL A 57 1.55 -7.48 -2.92
C VAL A 57 3.04 -7.13 -3.11
N PRO A 58 3.41 -6.16 -3.97
CA PRO A 58 4.81 -5.81 -4.14
C PRO A 58 5.44 -5.20 -2.87
N ALA A 59 4.66 -4.55 -2.02
CA ALA A 59 5.15 -4.08 -0.72
C ALA A 59 5.45 -5.25 0.24
N ALA A 60 4.59 -6.27 0.27
CA ALA A 60 4.78 -7.47 1.08
C ALA A 60 5.95 -8.32 0.60
N GLU A 61 6.12 -8.48 -0.72
CA GLU A 61 7.26 -9.19 -1.31
C GLU A 61 8.59 -8.53 -0.90
N LYS A 62 8.69 -7.20 -0.98
CA LYS A 62 9.88 -6.46 -0.52
C LYS A 62 10.12 -6.58 0.99
N ALA A 63 9.05 -6.60 1.79
CA ALA A 63 9.17 -6.78 3.24
C ALA A 63 9.69 -8.18 3.59
N LEU A 64 9.21 -9.21 2.89
CA LEU A 64 9.69 -10.60 3.03
C LEU A 64 11.13 -10.74 2.56
N GLU A 65 11.49 -10.14 1.41
CA GLU A 65 12.85 -10.10 0.91
C GLU A 65 13.80 -9.45 1.91
N MET A 66 13.45 -8.28 2.46
CA MET A 66 14.23 -7.60 3.49
C MET A 66 14.38 -8.43 4.77
N ALA A 67 13.35 -9.18 5.15
CA ALA A 67 13.38 -10.07 6.31
C ALA A 67 14.15 -11.38 6.03
N GLY A 68 14.43 -11.71 4.77
CA GLY A 68 14.97 -13.01 4.37
C GLY A 68 14.00 -14.18 4.63
N LEU A 69 12.68 -13.93 4.57
CA LEU A 69 11.64 -14.91 4.88
C LEU A 69 10.89 -15.34 3.62
N SER A 70 10.51 -16.61 3.58
CA SER A 70 9.56 -17.14 2.60
C SER A 70 8.11 -16.79 2.99
N PRO A 71 7.22 -16.51 2.02
CA PRO A 71 5.79 -16.39 2.28
C PRO A 71 5.18 -17.59 3.03
N ALA A 72 5.75 -18.79 2.87
CA ALA A 72 5.30 -20.02 3.53
C ALA A 72 5.63 -20.09 5.04
N GLU A 73 6.40 -19.12 5.56
CA GLU A 73 6.71 -18.95 6.98
C GLU A 73 5.75 -18.00 7.69
N LEU A 74 4.84 -17.34 6.96
CA LEU A 74 3.81 -16.48 7.55
C LEU A 74 2.66 -17.32 8.12
N ASP A 75 2.29 -17.00 9.37
CA ASP A 75 1.13 -17.60 10.06
C ASP A 75 -0.13 -16.72 9.99
N LEU A 76 0.00 -15.42 9.75
CA LEU A 76 -1.11 -14.45 9.80
C LEU A 76 -0.82 -13.25 8.88
N ILE A 77 -1.82 -12.82 8.11
CA ILE A 77 -1.76 -11.59 7.31
C ILE A 77 -2.87 -10.64 7.76
N ILE A 78 -2.46 -9.47 8.29
CA ILE A 78 -3.38 -8.41 8.71
C ILE A 78 -3.28 -7.24 7.73
N ILE A 79 -4.41 -6.86 7.13
CA ILE A 79 -4.50 -5.67 6.28
C ILE A 79 -5.29 -4.59 7.01
N GLY A 80 -4.61 -3.51 7.40
CA GLY A 80 -5.25 -2.30 7.89
C GLY A 80 -5.57 -1.36 6.73
N THR A 81 -6.85 -1.23 6.36
CA THR A 81 -7.27 -0.40 5.23
C THR A 81 -8.70 0.13 5.38
N SER A 82 -9.00 1.25 4.72
CA SER A 82 -10.36 1.76 4.49
C SER A 82 -10.78 1.71 3.02
N THR A 83 -9.90 1.23 2.13
CA THR A 83 -10.11 1.17 0.68
C THR A 83 -9.77 -0.22 0.15
N ALA A 84 -10.35 -1.24 0.78
CA ALA A 84 -10.21 -2.63 0.34
C ALA A 84 -10.69 -2.82 -1.10
N ASP A 85 -10.13 -3.82 -1.79
CA ASP A 85 -10.49 -4.19 -3.16
C ASP A 85 -12.01 -4.45 -3.30
N MET A 86 -12.61 -5.04 -2.27
CA MET A 86 -14.05 -5.30 -2.16
C MET A 86 -14.45 -5.39 -0.67
N PRO A 87 -15.75 -5.28 -0.34
CA PRO A 87 -16.20 -5.34 1.07
C PRO A 87 -15.93 -6.67 1.77
N SER A 88 -15.94 -7.77 1.02
CA SER A 88 -15.65 -9.12 1.49
C SER A 88 -15.29 -10.00 0.29
N PRO A 89 -14.30 -10.91 0.39
CA PRO A 89 -13.45 -11.20 1.55
C PRO A 89 -12.42 -10.10 1.83
N SER A 90 -11.64 -10.25 2.92
CA SER A 90 -10.51 -9.37 3.22
C SER A 90 -9.52 -9.33 2.06
N ALA A 91 -8.94 -8.16 1.78
CA ALA A 91 -7.81 -8.02 0.86
C ALA A 91 -6.60 -8.89 1.29
N GLY A 92 -6.53 -9.27 2.57
CA GLY A 92 -5.56 -10.23 3.08
C GLY A 92 -5.62 -11.58 2.36
N CYS A 93 -6.80 -12.07 2.00
CA CYS A 93 -6.97 -13.31 1.23
C CYS A 93 -6.37 -13.19 -0.18
N ILE A 94 -6.52 -12.02 -0.81
CA ILE A 94 -5.97 -11.74 -2.14
C ILE A 94 -4.43 -11.68 -2.07
N VAL A 95 -3.90 -10.94 -1.10
CA VAL A 95 -2.45 -10.84 -0.86
C VAL A 95 -1.86 -12.22 -0.56
N GLN A 96 -2.46 -12.97 0.37
CA GLN A 96 -2.08 -14.34 0.73
C GLN A 96 -1.95 -15.24 -0.51
N HIS A 97 -2.97 -15.24 -1.36
CA HIS A 97 -2.98 -16.01 -2.59
C HIS A 97 -1.85 -15.58 -3.54
N ARG A 98 -1.71 -14.26 -3.77
CA ARG A 98 -0.75 -13.71 -4.74
C ARG A 98 0.71 -13.89 -4.34
N ILE A 99 1.05 -13.77 -3.04
CA ILE A 99 2.41 -14.00 -2.55
C ILE A 99 2.69 -15.48 -2.26
N GLY A 100 1.69 -16.36 -2.35
CA GLY A 100 1.84 -17.79 -2.07
C GLY A 100 1.97 -18.16 -0.59
N ALA A 101 1.44 -17.34 0.33
CA ALA A 101 1.47 -17.58 1.77
C ALA A 101 0.41 -18.62 2.21
N LYS A 102 0.58 -19.87 1.77
CA LYS A 102 -0.42 -20.95 1.91
C LYS A 102 -0.77 -21.35 3.35
N LYS A 103 0.03 -20.97 4.34
CA LYS A 103 -0.19 -21.29 5.76
C LYS A 103 -0.83 -20.17 6.55
N ALA A 104 -0.68 -18.92 6.08
CA ALA A 104 -1.21 -17.77 6.79
C ALA A 104 -2.74 -17.84 6.80
N VAL A 105 -3.37 -17.44 7.91
CA VAL A 105 -4.84 -17.34 8.04
C VAL A 105 -5.31 -15.91 8.20
#